data_AF-A0A4R0R1Z6-F1
#
_entry.id   AF-A0A4R0R1Z6-F1
#
_cell.length_a   1.000
_cell.length_b   1.000
_cell.length_c   1.000
_cell.angle_alpha   90.00
_cell.angle_beta   90.00
_cell.angle_gamma   90.00
#
_symmetry.space_group_name_H-M   'P 1'
#
loop_
_entity.id
_entity.type
_entity.pdbx_description
1 polymer ?
#
loop_
_entity_poly.entity_id
_entity_poly.type
_entity_poly.pdbx_seq_one_letter_code
_entity_poly.pdbx_strand_id
1 'polypeptide(L)'
;MFSPAADLTSDLFNYTSGRWIINDALRHEERRHFFNVDELSRLAAESVNRSPDDVVKFEKLAEGGFNRSFLITMRDKFQLVARIPYPYTVPKYFAIASEVATMDYLRAFGLPIPKIYG
;
A
#
# COMPACT_ATOMS: atom_id res chain seq x y z
N MET A 1 -5.07 -3.85 20.13
CA MET A 1 -6.53 -3.93 20.41
C MET A 1 -7.20 -2.89 19.53
N PHE A 2 -7.86 -3.30 18.44
CA PHE A 2 -8.45 -2.38 17.47
C PHE A 2 -9.71 -1.73 18.07
N SER A 3 -9.75 -0.39 18.10
CA SER A 3 -10.92 0.37 18.57
C SER A 3 -11.66 0.96 17.35
N PRO A 4 -12.88 0.48 17.01
CA PRO A 4 -13.52 0.78 15.72
C PRO A 4 -13.87 2.26 15.48
N ALA A 5 -14.05 3.05 16.53
CA ALA A 5 -14.54 4.43 16.42
C ALA A 5 -13.44 5.45 16.09
N ALA A 6 -12.20 5.22 16.52
CA ALA A 6 -11.05 6.07 16.18
C ALA A 6 -10.52 5.79 14.75
N ASP A 7 -10.93 4.67 14.16
CA ASP A 7 -10.38 4.12 12.91
C ASP A 7 -11.12 4.60 11.65
N LEU A 8 -12.38 5.04 11.80
CA LEU A 8 -13.24 5.42 10.66
C LEU A 8 -12.75 6.68 9.94
N THR A 9 -12.02 7.56 10.63
CA THR A 9 -11.46 8.80 10.06
C THR A 9 -9.99 8.66 9.67
N SER A 10 -9.40 7.48 9.82
CA SER A 10 -7.98 7.27 9.54
C SER A 10 -7.70 7.42 8.04
N ASP A 11 -6.68 8.23 7.73
CA ASP A 11 -6.12 8.39 6.39
C ASP A 11 -5.54 7.09 5.83
N LEU A 12 -5.29 6.09 6.69
CA LEU A 12 -4.81 4.78 6.28
C LEU A 12 -5.87 4.01 5.50
N PHE A 13 -7.16 4.19 5.83
CA PHE A 13 -8.27 3.43 5.24
C PHE A 13 -9.09 4.25 4.26
N ASN A 14 -9.09 5.59 4.36
CA ASN A 14 -9.91 6.48 3.54
C ASN A 14 -9.10 7.21 2.46
N TYR A 15 -9.75 7.44 1.31
CA TYR A 15 -9.21 8.30 0.26
C TYR A 15 -9.31 9.77 0.69
N THR A 16 -8.20 10.50 0.70
CA THR A 16 -8.15 11.91 1.16
C THR A 16 -7.55 12.88 0.15
N SER A 17 -6.99 12.38 -0.95
CA SER A 17 -6.29 13.22 -1.95
C SER A 17 -7.21 14.00 -2.91
N GLY A 18 -8.52 13.78 -2.90
CA GLY A 18 -9.43 14.51 -3.77
C GLY A 18 -10.90 14.14 -3.61
N ARG A 19 -11.72 14.73 -4.48
CA ARG A 19 -13.18 14.55 -4.55
C ARG A 19 -13.62 14.36 -6.00
N TRP A 20 -14.80 13.75 -6.18
CA TRP A 20 -15.43 13.58 -7.50
C TRP A 20 -16.60 14.55 -7.66
N ILE A 21 -16.77 15.06 -8.89
CA ILE A 21 -17.92 15.92 -9.23
C ILE A 21 -19.23 15.10 -9.16
N ILE A 22 -19.17 13.82 -9.53
CA ILE A 22 -20.32 12.91 -9.58
C ILE A 22 -20.01 11.71 -8.68
N ASN A 23 -21.00 11.28 -7.88
CA ASN A 23 -20.94 10.10 -7.03
C ASN A 23 -19.83 10.14 -5.95
N ASP A 24 -19.45 11.32 -5.46
CA ASP A 24 -18.34 11.51 -4.50
C ASP A 24 -18.37 10.53 -3.32
N ALA A 25 -19.50 10.46 -2.61
CA ALA A 25 -19.66 9.56 -1.47
C ALA A 25 -19.43 8.08 -1.85
N LEU A 26 -20.00 7.65 -2.99
CA LEU A 26 -19.80 6.30 -3.51
C LEU A 26 -18.34 6.04 -3.89
N ARG A 27 -17.66 7.00 -4.54
CA ARG A 27 -16.25 6.84 -4.94
C ARG A 27 -15.31 6.76 -3.75
N HIS A 28 -15.61 7.47 -2.67
CA HIS A 28 -14.92 7.32 -1.38
C HIS A 28 -15.20 5.96 -0.74
N GLU A 29 -16.44 5.50 -0.74
CA GLU A 29 -16.83 4.19 -0.18
C GLU A 29 -16.16 3.02 -0.91
N GLU A 30 -16.18 3.01 -2.25
CA GLU A 30 -15.51 2.00 -3.09
C GLU A 30 -14.00 1.88 -2.82
N ARG A 31 -13.37 2.96 -2.33
CA ARG A 31 -11.93 3.05 -2.03
C ARG A 31 -11.62 2.87 -0.55
N ARG A 32 -12.63 2.81 0.31
CA ARG A 32 -12.41 2.53 1.73
C ARG A 32 -11.99 1.08 1.88
N HIS A 33 -10.81 0.87 2.44
CA HIS A 33 -10.28 -0.47 2.63
C HIS A 33 -9.68 -0.59 4.02
N PHE A 34 -10.33 -1.36 4.89
CA PHE A 34 -9.73 -1.78 6.16
C PHE A 34 -8.78 -2.94 5.92
N PHE A 35 -7.62 -2.88 6.57
CA PHE A 35 -6.60 -3.94 6.57
C PHE A 35 -5.87 -3.92 7.91
N ASN A 36 -5.22 -5.02 8.25
CA ASN A 36 -4.43 -5.11 9.47
C ASN A 36 -3.05 -4.46 9.25
N VAL A 37 -2.82 -3.30 9.88
CA VAL A 37 -1.57 -2.53 9.77
C VAL A 37 -0.39 -3.28 10.38
N ASP A 38 -0.60 -3.95 11.52
CA ASP A 38 0.44 -4.71 12.21
C ASP A 38 0.89 -5.90 11.35
N GLU A 39 -0.06 -6.61 10.76
CA GLU A 39 0.22 -7.75 9.88
C GLU A 39 0.92 -7.33 8.58
N LEU A 40 0.50 -6.21 7.98
CA LEU A 40 1.21 -5.67 6.83
C LEU A 40 2.64 -5.24 7.18
N SER A 41 2.84 -4.63 8.35
CA SER A 41 4.17 -4.25 8.84
C SER A 41 5.06 -5.47 9.09
N ARG A 42 4.50 -6.54 9.64
CA ARG A 42 5.17 -7.84 9.82
C ARG A 42 5.64 -8.42 8.49
N LEU A 43 4.72 -8.55 7.51
CA LEU A 43 5.03 -9.07 6.17
C LEU A 43 6.07 -8.20 5.45
N ALA A 44 5.97 -6.88 5.58
CA ALA A 44 6.93 -5.93 5.03
C ALA A 44 8.33 -6.16 5.60
N ALA A 45 8.48 -6.32 6.91
CA ALA A 45 9.77 -6.60 7.55
C ALA A 45 10.36 -7.95 7.09
N GLU A 46 9.54 -9.00 7.09
CA GLU A 46 9.96 -10.34 6.67
C GLU A 46 10.42 -10.39 5.22
N SER A 47 9.75 -9.66 4.31
CA SER A 47 10.11 -9.58 2.88
C SER A 47 11.54 -9.08 2.62
N VAL A 48 12.12 -8.40 3.62
CA VAL A 48 13.48 -7.86 3.57
C VAL A 48 14.37 -8.40 4.68
N ASN A 49 14.03 -9.57 5.26
CA ASN A 49 14.79 -10.26 6.30
C ASN A 49 15.06 -9.40 7.55
N ARG A 50 14.04 -8.67 8.02
CA ARG A 50 14.08 -7.84 9.24
C ARG A 50 13.02 -8.30 10.24
N SER A 51 13.20 -7.93 11.51
CA SER A 51 12.20 -8.19 12.55
C SER A 51 11.02 -7.22 12.41
N PRO A 52 9.78 -7.62 12.70
CA PRO A 52 8.66 -6.68 12.84
C PRO A 52 8.94 -5.56 13.86
N ASP A 53 9.75 -5.82 14.90
CA ASP A 53 10.18 -4.84 15.91
C ASP A 53 11.15 -3.77 15.35
N ASP A 54 11.66 -3.97 14.12
CA ASP A 54 12.48 -3.01 13.41
C ASP A 54 11.65 -1.96 12.67
N VAL A 55 10.33 -2.14 12.53
CA VAL A 55 9.45 -1.13 11.91
C VAL A 55 9.31 0.06 12.86
N VAL A 56 9.85 1.22 12.47
CA VAL A 56 9.80 2.44 13.28
C VAL A 56 8.78 3.46 12.79
N LYS A 57 8.32 3.33 11.54
CA LYS A 57 7.32 4.24 10.96
C LYS A 57 6.50 3.53 9.89
N PHE A 58 5.19 3.75 9.93
CA PHE A 58 4.23 3.36 8.91
C PHE A 58 3.36 4.57 8.58
N GLU A 59 3.39 5.05 7.34
CA GLU A 59 2.65 6.24 6.93
C GLU A 59 2.11 6.10 5.51
N LYS A 60 0.98 6.76 5.22
CA LYS A 60 0.49 6.87 3.84
C LYS A 60 1.47 7.70 3.04
N LEU A 61 2.02 7.12 1.98
CA LEU A 61 2.97 7.79 1.09
C LEU A 61 2.24 8.55 -0.01
N ALA A 62 1.31 7.86 -0.67
CA ALA A 62 0.57 8.38 -1.81
C ALA A 62 -0.69 7.55 -2.02
N GLU A 63 -1.64 8.10 -2.75
CA GLU A 63 -2.79 7.35 -3.22
C GLU A 63 -3.18 7.84 -4.62
N GLY A 64 -3.58 6.88 -5.46
CA GLY A 64 -3.97 7.16 -6.84
C GLY A 64 -5.38 6.67 -7.13
N GLY A 65 -5.67 6.43 -8.42
CA GLY A 65 -6.94 5.89 -8.84
C GLY A 65 -7.19 4.47 -8.33
N PHE A 66 -6.17 3.60 -8.36
CA PHE A 66 -6.33 2.15 -8.26
C PHE A 66 -5.75 1.51 -6.99
N ASN A 67 -4.86 2.20 -6.29
CA ASN A 67 -4.20 1.71 -5.09
C ASN A 67 -3.82 2.86 -4.14
N ARG A 68 -3.58 2.48 -2.89
CA ARG A 68 -2.93 3.31 -1.87
C ARG A 68 -1.55 2.74 -1.58
N SER A 69 -0.58 3.62 -1.42
CA SER A 69 0.82 3.29 -1.15
C SER A 69 1.23 3.79 0.23
N PHE A 70 2.00 2.98 0.95
CA PHE A 70 2.48 3.27 2.30
C PHE A 70 4.00 3.20 2.33
N LEU A 71 4.62 4.15 3.00
CA LEU A 71 6.04 4.14 3.30
C LEU A 71 6.25 3.46 4.65
N ILE A 72 7.07 2.41 4.65
CA ILE A 72 7.46 1.68 5.84
C ILE A 72 8.94 1.94 6.06
N THR A 73 9.30 2.51 7.21
CA THR A 73 10.68 2.82 7.57
C THR A 73 11.15 1.89 8.67
N MET A 74 12.29 1.26 8.44
CA MET A 74 12.98 0.37 9.37
C MET A 74 13.97 1.13 10.24
N ARG A 75 14.35 0.55 11.38
CA ARG A 75 15.31 1.12 12.34
C ARG A 75 16.68 1.38 11.74
N ASP A 76 17.11 0.55 10.80
CA ASP A 76 18.35 0.70 10.02
C ASP A 76 18.25 1.74 8.89
N LYS A 77 17.16 2.51 8.85
CA LYS A 77 16.81 3.50 7.82
C LYS A 77 16.44 2.90 6.46
N PHE A 78 16.38 1.57 6.34
CA PHE A 78 15.85 0.95 5.14
C PHE A 78 14.37 1.33 4.97
N GLN A 79 13.97 1.63 3.74
CA GLN A 79 12.61 2.03 3.42
C GLN A 79 12.05 1.14 2.31
N LEU A 80 10.78 0.79 2.45
CA LEU A 80 10.02 0.08 1.43
C LEU A 80 8.64 0.71 1.25
N VAL A 81 8.10 0.51 0.05
CA VAL A 81 6.76 0.96 -0.32
C VAL A 81 5.85 -0.25 -0.41
N ALA A 82 4.85 -0.31 0.47
CA ALA A 82 3.78 -1.29 0.37
C ALA A 82 2.61 -0.69 -0.43
N ARG A 83 2.06 -1.46 -1.38
CA ARG A 83 0.94 -1.02 -2.22
C ARG A 83 -0.28 -1.91 -1.98
N ILE A 84 -1.40 -1.28 -1.64
CA ILE A 84 -2.69 -1.96 -1.42
C ILE A 84 -3.67 -1.50 -2.51
N PRO A 85 -4.11 -2.40 -3.41
CA PRO A 85 -5.16 -2.11 -4.36
C PRO A 85 -6.49 -1.80 -3.64
N TYR A 86 -7.29 -0.90 -4.20
CA TYR A 86 -8.63 -0.68 -3.66
C TYR A 86 -9.54 -1.91 -3.84
N PRO A 87 -10.57 -2.07 -3.00
CA PRO A 87 -11.51 -3.18 -3.10
C PRO A 87 -12.15 -3.32 -4.48
N TYR A 88 -12.46 -2.19 -5.12
CA TYR A 88 -13.09 -2.13 -6.45
C TYR A 88 -12.12 -2.44 -7.61
N THR A 89 -10.80 -2.43 -7.39
CA THR A 89 -9.82 -2.71 -8.43
C THR A 89 -9.88 -4.20 -8.79
N VAL A 90 -10.30 -4.50 -10.02
CA VAL A 90 -10.43 -5.88 -10.52
C VAL A 90 -9.90 -6.01 -11.95
N PRO A 91 -9.31 -7.17 -12.33
CA PRO A 91 -8.95 -8.30 -11.48
C PRO A 91 -7.64 -8.05 -10.69
N LYS A 92 -7.68 -8.19 -9.35
CA LYS A 92 -6.54 -7.85 -8.46
C LYS A 92 -5.27 -8.62 -8.80
N TYR A 93 -5.39 -9.93 -8.95
CA TYR A 93 -4.23 -10.81 -9.18
C TYR A 93 -3.49 -10.44 -10.48
N PHE A 94 -4.21 -10.37 -11.61
CA PHE A 94 -3.57 -10.09 -12.90
C PHE A 94 -3.04 -8.66 -12.99
N ALA A 95 -3.67 -7.68 -12.34
CA ALA A 95 -3.16 -6.32 -12.28
C ALA A 95 -1.79 -6.27 -11.59
N ILE A 96 -1.66 -6.90 -10.41
CA ILE A 96 -0.39 -6.97 -9.67
C ILE A 96 0.64 -7.80 -10.44
N ALA A 97 0.26 -8.97 -10.94
CA ALA A 97 1.17 -9.86 -11.66
C ALA A 97 1.74 -9.20 -12.92
N SER A 98 0.91 -8.48 -13.68
CA SER A 98 1.35 -7.76 -14.89
C SER A 98 2.27 -6.58 -14.54
N GLU A 99 2.00 -5.88 -13.43
CA GLU A 99 2.87 -4.81 -12.94
C GLU A 99 4.26 -5.35 -12.54
N VAL A 100 4.31 -6.41 -11.73
CA VAL A 100 5.56 -7.06 -11.31
C VAL A 100 6.34 -7.59 -12.52
N ALA A 101 5.67 -8.31 -13.44
CA ALA A 101 6.31 -8.83 -14.65
C ALA A 101 6.92 -7.71 -15.52
N THR A 102 6.22 -6.58 -15.64
CA THR A 102 6.73 -5.41 -16.38
C THR A 102 7.93 -4.79 -15.67
N MET A 103 7.86 -4.63 -14.35
CA MET A 103 8.97 -4.08 -13.56
C MET A 103 10.22 -4.95 -13.63
N ASP A 104 10.07 -6.27 -13.55
CA ASP A 104 11.16 -7.22 -13.68
C ASP A 104 11.76 -7.22 -15.08
N TYR A 105 10.92 -7.21 -16.11
CA TYR A 105 11.36 -7.07 -17.50
C TYR A 105 12.20 -5.80 -17.68
N LEU A 106 11.67 -4.63 -17.32
CA LEU A 106 12.37 -3.35 -17.47
C LEU A 106 13.68 -3.29 -16.67
N ARG A 107 13.71 -3.87 -15.46
CA ARG A 107 14.95 -4.00 -14.65
C ARG A 107 16.00 -4.84 -15.39
N ALA A 108 15.60 -5.94 -16.02
CA ALA A 108 16.53 -6.80 -16.77
C ALA A 108 17.19 -6.06 -17.94
N PHE A 109 16.58 -5.00 -18.47
CA PHE A 109 17.17 -4.09 -19.46
C PHE A 109 18.01 -2.95 -18.85
N GLY A 110 18.31 -3.01 -17.55
CA GLY A 110 19.17 -2.02 -16.88
C GLY A 110 18.47 -0.70 -16.54
N LEU A 111 17.15 -0.62 -16.67
CA LEU A 111 16.40 0.57 -16.25
C LEU A 111 16.36 0.66 -14.72
N PRO A 112 16.37 1.87 -14.14
CA PRO A 112 16.39 2.10 -12.69
C PRO A 112 15.01 1.87 -12.07
N ILE A 113 14.53 0.63 -12.11
CA ILE A 113 13.24 0.22 -11.56
C ILE A 113 13.40 -0.14 -10.06
N PRO A 114 12.40 0.12 -9.18
CA PRO A 114 12.39 -0.31 -7.78
C PRO A 114 12.28 -1.83 -7.58
N LYS A 115 13.06 -2.40 -6.65
CA LYS A 115 13.10 -3.87 -6.40
C LYS A 115 11.80 -4.34 -5.75
N ILE A 116 11.28 -5.48 -6.23
CA ILE A 116 10.13 -6.17 -5.65
C ILE A 116 10.62 -7.13 -4.55
N TYR A 117 9.93 -7.12 -3.41
CA TYR A 117 10.29 -7.93 -2.23
C TYR A 117 9.20 -8.95 -1.85
N GLY A 118 7.98 -8.81 -2.36
CA GLY A 118 6.84 -9.67 -2.11
C GLY A 118 5.60 -9.19 -2.86
#